data_AF-A0A937N8C9-F1
#
_entry.id   AF-A0A937N8C9-F1
#
_cell.length_a   1.000
_cell.length_b   1.000
_cell.length_c   1.000
_cell.angle_alpha   90.00
_cell.angle_beta   90.00
_cell.angle_gamma   90.00
#
_symmetry.space_group_name_H-M   'P 1'
#
loop_
_entity.id
_entity.type
_entity.pdbx_description
1 polymer ?
#
loop_
_entity_poly.entity_id
_entity_poly.type
_entity_poly.pdbx_seq_one_letter_code
_entity_poly.pdbx_strand_id
1 'polypeptide(L)'
;MTDQRIVAFRAEMAGQDLSETDLRNSDLSGTNISRANLSSVTAPHGKMQSMIADGTVFDESDLAAADFRASSLQRASLAACELEHALFCACNIAGGSLEGSNLQHANLAGAKLCAVDFTGANLAHANLAEADLTGATLDSADLSNVTAPGAVFKNASLIGTNLRLADLSDCDFSHAQGMAACFERASLRGTTFKAFRADGAVFEFADLREARLFSSDLKKANFVGADLTGAMARNCQLTEADFFWALIEEFVLDACTVLKVRYPEKLEIAYGPKGIQAPHVTPIPLYRRAATAEERRALLALVLEKKPLRSHSADRPNS
;
A
#
# COMPACT_ATOMS: atom_id res chain seq x y z
N MET A 1 -24.16 -31.96 -11.82
CA MET A 1 -24.41 -31.37 -13.15
C MET A 1 -25.52 -30.34 -12.98
N THR A 2 -25.15 -29.09 -12.73
CA THR A 2 -26.07 -27.96 -12.85
C THR A 2 -25.24 -26.81 -13.38
N ASP A 3 -25.20 -26.69 -14.72
CA ASP A 3 -24.77 -25.51 -15.45
C ASP A 3 -25.83 -24.42 -15.19
N GLN A 4 -25.88 -23.90 -13.96
CA GLN A 4 -26.64 -22.70 -13.66
C GLN A 4 -25.75 -21.53 -14.05
N ARG A 5 -25.80 -21.17 -15.33
CA ARG A 5 -25.39 -19.85 -15.77
C ARG A 5 -26.26 -18.85 -15.02
N ILE A 6 -25.74 -18.31 -13.92
CA ILE A 6 -26.37 -17.18 -13.23
C ILE A 6 -26.18 -15.96 -14.15
N VAL A 7 -27.04 -15.88 -15.17
CA VAL A 7 -27.30 -14.63 -15.88
C VAL A 7 -28.20 -13.85 -14.92
N ALA A 8 -27.59 -13.04 -14.05
CA ALA A 8 -28.27 -12.29 -13.00
C ALA A 8 -29.18 -11.21 -13.62
N PHE A 9 -30.31 -11.60 -14.18
CA PHE A 9 -31.35 -10.67 -14.60
C PHE A 9 -32.24 -10.37 -13.40
N ARG A 10 -31.81 -9.38 -12.59
CA ARG A 10 -32.66 -8.64 -11.65
C ARG A 10 -33.29 -9.40 -10.46
N ALA A 11 -32.74 -10.54 -10.04
CA ALA A 11 -33.17 -11.18 -8.80
C ALA A 11 -32.43 -10.57 -7.59
N GLU A 12 -33.15 -10.20 -6.54
CA GLU A 12 -32.59 -9.85 -5.24
C GLU A 12 -31.86 -11.08 -4.67
N MET A 13 -30.52 -11.08 -4.75
CA MET A 13 -29.68 -12.16 -4.21
C MET A 13 -29.20 -11.84 -2.79
N ALA A 14 -29.68 -10.75 -2.20
CA ALA A 14 -29.35 -10.36 -0.84
C ALA A 14 -29.71 -11.46 0.16
N GLY A 15 -28.77 -11.80 1.05
CA GLY A 15 -28.94 -12.82 2.07
C GLY A 15 -28.99 -14.27 1.56
N GLN A 16 -28.79 -14.52 0.26
CA GLN A 16 -28.77 -15.88 -0.28
C GLN A 16 -27.47 -16.60 0.08
N ASP A 17 -27.54 -17.93 0.21
CA ASP A 17 -26.36 -18.78 0.30
C ASP A 17 -26.01 -19.32 -1.09
N LEU A 18 -24.82 -18.94 -1.53
CA LEU A 18 -24.21 -19.25 -2.82
C LEU A 18 -22.79 -19.79 -2.59
N SER A 19 -22.51 -20.28 -1.38
CA SER A 19 -21.20 -20.85 -1.06
C SER A 19 -20.85 -21.99 -2.03
N GLU A 20 -19.55 -22.12 -2.32
CA GLU A 20 -18.99 -23.15 -3.21
C GLU A 20 -19.51 -23.12 -4.67
N THR A 21 -20.25 -22.08 -5.06
CA THR A 21 -20.78 -21.97 -6.41
C THR A 21 -19.69 -21.60 -7.42
N ASP A 22 -19.77 -22.21 -8.60
CA ASP A 22 -18.96 -21.85 -9.76
C ASP A 22 -19.62 -20.69 -10.49
N LEU A 23 -19.03 -19.51 -10.34
CA LEU A 23 -19.50 -18.26 -10.93
C LEU A 23 -18.64 -17.84 -12.12
N ARG A 24 -17.82 -18.74 -12.70
CA ARG A 24 -17.03 -18.42 -13.90
C ARG A 24 -17.92 -17.88 -15.01
N ASN A 25 -17.49 -16.77 -15.61
CA ASN A 25 -18.22 -16.04 -16.65
C ASN A 25 -19.54 -15.39 -16.20
N SER A 26 -19.84 -15.36 -14.90
CA SER A 26 -21.03 -14.67 -14.39
C SER A 26 -20.82 -13.15 -14.44
N ASP A 27 -21.92 -12.43 -14.64
CA ASP A 27 -21.97 -10.98 -14.59
C ASP A 27 -22.89 -10.55 -13.45
N LEU A 28 -22.27 -10.07 -12.38
CA LEU A 28 -22.92 -9.56 -11.18
C LEU A 28 -22.91 -8.02 -11.15
N SER A 29 -22.56 -7.36 -12.26
CA SER A 29 -22.50 -5.90 -12.33
C SER A 29 -23.84 -5.26 -11.96
N GLY A 30 -23.82 -4.28 -11.07
CA GLY A 30 -25.03 -3.55 -10.64
C GLY A 30 -26.02 -4.38 -9.82
N THR A 31 -25.69 -5.62 -9.44
CA THR A 31 -26.56 -6.46 -8.62
C THR A 31 -26.48 -6.08 -7.15
N ASN A 32 -27.52 -6.43 -6.38
CA ASN A 32 -27.50 -6.36 -4.93
C ASN A 32 -27.44 -7.77 -4.34
N ILE A 33 -26.29 -8.11 -3.78
CA ILE A 33 -25.99 -9.38 -3.12
C ILE A 33 -25.63 -9.15 -1.64
N SER A 34 -26.06 -8.03 -1.06
CA SER A 34 -25.74 -7.66 0.32
C SER A 34 -26.08 -8.79 1.30
N ARG A 35 -25.18 -9.06 2.24
CA ARG A 35 -25.31 -10.12 3.26
C ARG A 35 -25.46 -11.53 2.70
N ALA A 36 -25.24 -11.74 1.41
CA ALA A 36 -25.16 -13.08 0.85
C ALA A 36 -23.92 -13.80 1.36
N ASN A 37 -23.96 -15.13 1.33
CA ASN A 37 -22.80 -15.97 1.52
C ASN A 37 -22.30 -16.44 0.16
N LEU A 38 -21.11 -15.98 -0.23
CA LEU A 38 -20.34 -16.39 -1.38
C LEU A 38 -18.98 -16.95 -0.90
N SER A 39 -18.92 -17.63 0.25
CA SER A 39 -17.69 -18.28 0.68
C SER A 39 -17.27 -19.37 -0.30
N SER A 40 -15.97 -19.50 -0.54
CA SER A 40 -15.37 -20.55 -1.38
C SER A 40 -15.90 -20.59 -2.82
N VAL A 41 -16.39 -19.47 -3.36
CA VAL A 41 -16.85 -19.43 -4.76
C VAL A 41 -15.65 -19.39 -5.71
N THR A 42 -15.87 -19.85 -6.94
CA THR A 42 -14.88 -19.72 -8.02
C THR A 42 -15.39 -18.72 -9.05
N ALA A 43 -14.83 -17.52 -9.06
CA ALA A 43 -15.20 -16.45 -9.99
C ALA A 43 -13.98 -15.66 -10.55
N PRO A 44 -12.92 -16.31 -11.05
CA PRO A 44 -11.82 -15.61 -11.68
C PRO A 44 -12.33 -14.81 -12.88
N HIS A 45 -11.82 -13.58 -13.04
CA HIS A 45 -12.28 -12.60 -14.03
C HIS A 45 -13.76 -12.22 -13.91
N GLY A 46 -14.39 -12.46 -12.74
CA GLY A 46 -15.78 -12.13 -12.49
C GLY A 46 -16.08 -10.64 -12.71
N LYS A 47 -17.21 -10.33 -13.37
CA LYS A 47 -17.67 -8.96 -13.55
C LYS A 47 -18.55 -8.59 -12.37
N MET A 48 -18.08 -7.68 -11.52
CA MET A 48 -18.72 -7.31 -10.28
C MET A 48 -18.75 -5.79 -10.11
N GLN A 49 -18.82 -5.04 -11.22
CA GLN A 49 -18.71 -3.59 -11.22
C GLN A 49 -20.00 -2.95 -10.68
N SER A 50 -19.86 -1.88 -9.90
CA SER A 50 -20.99 -1.11 -9.36
C SER A 50 -22.03 -1.95 -8.60
N MET A 51 -21.64 -3.11 -8.07
CA MET A 51 -22.55 -3.95 -7.28
C MET A 51 -22.66 -3.45 -5.84
N ILE A 52 -23.70 -3.90 -5.13
CA ILE A 52 -23.87 -3.70 -3.69
C ILE A 52 -23.75 -5.07 -3.02
N ALA A 53 -22.63 -5.28 -2.32
CA ALA A 53 -22.33 -6.51 -1.57
C ALA A 53 -21.93 -6.16 -0.13
N ASP A 54 -22.67 -5.22 0.47
CA ASP A 54 -22.42 -4.80 1.85
C ASP A 54 -22.71 -5.95 2.81
N GLY A 55 -21.75 -6.27 3.68
CA GLY A 55 -21.83 -7.38 4.63
C GLY A 55 -21.82 -8.76 4.00
N THR A 56 -21.49 -8.88 2.71
CA THR A 56 -21.37 -10.17 2.01
C THR A 56 -20.09 -10.89 2.44
N VAL A 57 -20.16 -12.22 2.51
CA VAL A 57 -19.01 -13.08 2.86
C VAL A 57 -18.49 -13.71 1.58
N PHE A 58 -17.25 -13.41 1.20
CA PHE A 58 -16.52 -13.98 0.07
C PHE A 58 -15.38 -14.91 0.51
N ASP A 59 -15.24 -15.17 1.82
CA ASP A 59 -14.06 -15.83 2.38
C ASP A 59 -13.63 -17.08 1.61
N GLU A 60 -12.32 -17.26 1.46
CA GLU A 60 -11.70 -18.41 0.76
C GLU A 60 -12.06 -18.53 -0.73
N SER A 61 -12.59 -17.48 -1.36
CA SER A 61 -12.98 -17.53 -2.77
C SER A 61 -11.81 -17.26 -3.72
N ASP A 62 -11.88 -17.88 -4.90
CA ASP A 62 -11.07 -17.51 -6.06
C ASP A 62 -11.75 -16.37 -6.81
N LEU A 63 -11.21 -15.16 -6.63
CA LEU A 63 -11.66 -13.91 -7.23
C LEU A 63 -10.52 -13.26 -8.04
N ALA A 64 -9.57 -14.07 -8.51
CA ALA A 64 -8.41 -13.58 -9.25
C ALA A 64 -8.85 -12.75 -10.47
N ALA A 65 -8.29 -11.56 -10.62
CA ALA A 65 -8.62 -10.60 -11.66
C ALA A 65 -10.12 -10.23 -11.77
N ALA A 66 -10.91 -10.44 -10.72
CA ALA A 66 -12.29 -9.98 -10.65
C ALA A 66 -12.35 -8.43 -10.62
N ASP A 67 -13.44 -7.89 -11.16
CA ASP A 67 -13.62 -6.46 -11.35
C ASP A 67 -14.70 -5.89 -10.43
N PHE A 68 -14.28 -5.34 -9.29
CA PHE A 68 -15.09 -4.71 -8.25
C PHE A 68 -15.18 -3.19 -8.38
N ARG A 69 -14.81 -2.61 -9.53
CA ARG A 69 -14.73 -1.15 -9.67
C ARG A 69 -16.06 -0.48 -9.33
N ALA A 70 -15.96 0.59 -8.56
CA ALA A 70 -17.09 1.38 -8.06
C ALA A 70 -18.16 0.60 -7.26
N SER A 71 -17.85 -0.61 -6.79
CA SER A 71 -18.76 -1.42 -5.98
C SER A 71 -18.74 -1.02 -4.51
N SER A 72 -19.85 -1.27 -3.81
CA SER A 72 -19.93 -1.18 -2.35
C SER A 72 -19.76 -2.58 -1.76
N LEU A 73 -18.71 -2.73 -0.95
CA LEU A 73 -18.33 -3.92 -0.20
C LEU A 73 -18.21 -3.57 1.29
N GLN A 74 -19.01 -2.61 1.79
CA GLN A 74 -18.86 -2.14 3.16
C GLN A 74 -19.09 -3.30 4.11
N ARG A 75 -18.16 -3.51 5.06
CA ARG A 75 -18.21 -4.60 6.03
C ARG A 75 -18.29 -5.99 5.40
N ALA A 76 -17.96 -6.13 4.11
CA ALA A 76 -17.82 -7.43 3.48
C ALA A 76 -16.60 -8.16 4.03
N SER A 77 -16.66 -9.49 4.06
CA SER A 77 -15.51 -10.32 4.40
C SER A 77 -14.95 -10.91 3.11
N LEU A 78 -13.67 -10.71 2.87
CA LEU A 78 -12.88 -11.27 1.77
C LEU A 78 -11.62 -11.94 2.35
N ALA A 79 -11.76 -12.58 3.51
CA ALA A 79 -10.65 -13.20 4.20
C ALA A 79 -10.14 -14.40 3.40
N ALA A 80 -8.82 -14.59 3.38
CA ALA A 80 -8.15 -15.70 2.67
C ALA A 80 -8.57 -15.86 1.19
N CYS A 81 -9.02 -14.80 0.53
CA CYS A 81 -9.37 -14.83 -0.89
C CYS A 81 -8.13 -14.74 -1.79
N GLU A 82 -8.23 -15.36 -2.97
CA GLU A 82 -7.33 -15.08 -4.08
C GLU A 82 -7.85 -13.87 -4.86
N LEU A 83 -7.12 -12.76 -4.80
CA LEU A 83 -7.47 -11.46 -5.39
C LEU A 83 -6.33 -10.90 -6.26
N GLU A 84 -5.42 -11.77 -6.71
CA GLU A 84 -4.31 -11.38 -7.58
C GLU A 84 -4.86 -10.66 -8.82
N HIS A 85 -4.30 -9.51 -9.18
CA HIS A 85 -4.76 -8.66 -10.28
C HIS A 85 -6.21 -8.13 -10.18
N ALA A 86 -6.91 -8.29 -9.06
CA ALA A 86 -8.28 -7.79 -8.90
C ALA A 86 -8.35 -6.25 -9.01
N LEU A 87 -9.47 -5.75 -9.52
CA LEU A 87 -9.70 -4.31 -9.73
C LEU A 87 -10.69 -3.77 -8.70
N PHE A 88 -10.20 -2.95 -7.76
CA PHE A 88 -10.96 -2.30 -6.70
C PHE A 88 -11.00 -0.76 -6.84
N CYS A 89 -10.70 -0.21 -8.02
CA CYS A 89 -10.67 1.25 -8.21
C CYS A 89 -11.99 1.89 -7.78
N ALA A 90 -11.91 2.92 -6.93
CA ALA A 90 -13.06 3.61 -6.34
C ALA A 90 -14.07 2.69 -5.63
N CYS A 91 -13.69 1.46 -5.28
CA CYS A 91 -14.51 0.55 -4.48
C CYS A 91 -14.52 1.02 -3.02
N ASN A 92 -15.61 0.71 -2.30
CA ASN A 92 -15.74 1.01 -0.90
C ASN A 92 -15.82 -0.27 -0.08
N ILE A 93 -14.76 -0.60 0.63
CA ILE A 93 -14.64 -1.81 1.46
C ILE A 93 -14.64 -1.43 2.96
N ALA A 94 -15.03 -0.21 3.31
CA ALA A 94 -14.86 0.32 4.66
C ALA A 94 -15.43 -0.61 5.74
N GLY A 95 -14.62 -0.89 6.77
CA GLY A 95 -14.92 -1.80 7.86
C GLY A 95 -15.01 -3.28 7.48
N GLY A 96 -14.58 -3.67 6.27
CA GLY A 96 -14.50 -5.06 5.82
C GLY A 96 -13.21 -5.77 6.26
N SER A 97 -13.08 -7.03 5.88
CA SER A 97 -11.88 -7.84 6.11
C SER A 97 -11.29 -8.33 4.78
N LEU A 98 -9.97 -8.23 4.68
CA LEU A 98 -9.09 -8.78 3.64
C LEU A 98 -7.96 -9.58 4.32
N GLU A 99 -8.18 -10.04 5.56
CA GLU A 99 -7.20 -10.79 6.36
C GLU A 99 -6.66 -11.99 5.58
N GLY A 100 -5.34 -12.12 5.51
CA GLY A 100 -4.65 -13.22 4.84
C GLY A 100 -4.90 -13.36 3.33
N SER A 101 -5.60 -12.42 2.71
CA SER A 101 -5.91 -12.47 1.28
C SER A 101 -4.70 -12.15 0.41
N ASN A 102 -4.67 -12.71 -0.80
CA ASN A 102 -3.65 -12.45 -1.79
C ASN A 102 -4.11 -11.36 -2.77
N LEU A 103 -3.63 -10.12 -2.58
CA LEU A 103 -3.92 -8.94 -3.41
C LEU A 103 -2.71 -8.54 -4.28
N GLN A 104 -1.82 -9.49 -4.62
CA GLN A 104 -0.66 -9.18 -5.45
C GLN A 104 -1.11 -8.53 -6.76
N HIS A 105 -0.44 -7.44 -7.14
CA HIS A 105 -0.77 -6.67 -8.35
C HIS A 105 -2.21 -6.12 -8.41
N ALA A 106 -2.98 -6.17 -7.32
CA ALA A 106 -4.33 -5.63 -7.28
C ALA A 106 -4.32 -4.11 -7.42
N ASN A 107 -5.42 -3.57 -7.93
CA ASN A 107 -5.57 -2.15 -8.19
C ASN A 107 -6.64 -1.53 -7.32
N LEU A 108 -6.22 -0.90 -6.23
CA LEU A 108 -7.03 -0.28 -5.18
C LEU A 108 -6.94 1.25 -5.24
N ALA A 109 -6.54 1.83 -6.38
CA ALA A 109 -6.40 3.28 -6.52
C ALA A 109 -7.72 4.01 -6.19
N GLY A 110 -7.63 5.02 -5.33
CA GLY A 110 -8.78 5.79 -4.84
C GLY A 110 -9.84 4.99 -4.08
N ALA A 111 -9.55 3.75 -3.67
CA ALA A 111 -10.48 2.94 -2.89
C ALA A 111 -10.67 3.49 -1.47
N LYS A 112 -11.87 3.31 -0.91
CA LYS A 112 -12.16 3.61 0.49
C LYS A 112 -11.94 2.35 1.31
N LEU A 113 -10.84 2.33 2.04
CA LEU A 113 -10.33 1.21 2.83
C LEU A 113 -10.28 1.55 4.33
N CYS A 114 -11.14 2.49 4.77
CA CYS A 114 -11.16 2.94 6.14
C CYS A 114 -11.52 1.77 7.08
N ALA A 115 -10.74 1.58 8.15
CA ALA A 115 -10.92 0.52 9.13
C ALA A 115 -11.01 -0.90 8.54
N VAL A 116 -10.38 -1.15 7.39
CA VAL A 116 -10.28 -2.49 6.81
C VAL A 116 -9.18 -3.28 7.51
N ASP A 117 -9.44 -4.57 7.73
CA ASP A 117 -8.44 -5.50 8.23
C ASP A 117 -7.67 -6.14 7.05
N PHE A 118 -6.38 -5.85 6.95
CA PHE A 118 -5.42 -6.43 6.02
C PHE A 118 -4.37 -7.29 6.76
N THR A 119 -4.65 -7.75 7.99
CA THR A 119 -3.68 -8.52 8.78
C THR A 119 -3.15 -9.71 7.97
N GLY A 120 -1.84 -9.79 7.82
CA GLY A 120 -1.17 -10.86 7.05
C GLY A 120 -1.48 -10.90 5.55
N ALA A 121 -2.18 -9.91 4.99
CA ALA A 121 -2.51 -9.88 3.57
C ALA A 121 -1.26 -9.61 2.71
N ASN A 122 -1.26 -10.15 1.49
CA ASN A 122 -0.19 -9.93 0.52
C ASN A 122 -0.62 -8.88 -0.52
N LEU A 123 -0.17 -7.64 -0.37
CA LEU A 123 -0.39 -6.52 -1.28
C LEU A 123 0.86 -6.19 -2.12
N ALA A 124 1.79 -7.14 -2.28
CA ALA A 124 3.01 -6.87 -3.01
C ALA A 124 2.69 -6.39 -4.44
N HIS A 125 3.35 -5.32 -4.86
CA HIS A 125 3.13 -4.66 -6.16
C HIS A 125 1.72 -4.09 -6.41
N ALA A 126 0.86 -4.01 -5.39
CA ALA A 126 -0.47 -3.42 -5.54
C ALA A 126 -0.39 -1.90 -5.82
N ASN A 127 -1.48 -1.35 -6.33
CA ASN A 127 -1.65 0.09 -6.50
C ASN A 127 -2.66 0.63 -5.48
N LEU A 128 -2.20 1.43 -4.53
CA LEU A 128 -2.98 2.11 -3.50
C LEU A 128 -2.96 3.64 -3.67
N ALA A 129 -2.60 4.16 -4.86
CA ALA A 129 -2.53 5.60 -5.09
C ALA A 129 -3.84 6.30 -4.67
N GLU A 130 -3.70 7.34 -3.83
CA GLU A 130 -4.82 8.12 -3.27
C GLU A 130 -5.89 7.29 -2.50
N ALA A 131 -5.59 6.06 -2.08
CA ALA A 131 -6.50 5.26 -1.27
C ALA A 131 -6.61 5.80 0.17
N ASP A 132 -7.78 5.65 0.76
CA ASP A 132 -8.02 6.02 2.16
C ASP A 132 -7.96 4.78 3.06
N LEU A 133 -6.82 4.56 3.72
CA LEU A 133 -6.59 3.50 4.70
C LEU A 133 -6.71 4.01 6.14
N THR A 134 -7.51 5.06 6.39
CA THR A 134 -7.67 5.61 7.73
C THR A 134 -8.18 4.54 8.71
N GLY A 135 -7.39 4.26 9.74
CA GLY A 135 -7.70 3.26 10.78
C GLY A 135 -7.59 1.80 10.32
N ALA A 136 -7.04 1.52 9.14
CA ALA A 136 -6.84 0.15 8.68
C ALA A 136 -5.80 -0.60 9.53
N THR A 137 -5.96 -1.92 9.63
CA THR A 137 -4.98 -2.82 10.26
C THR A 137 -4.17 -3.50 9.17
N LEU A 138 -2.87 -3.24 9.09
CA LEU A 138 -1.95 -3.81 8.09
C LEU A 138 -0.85 -4.64 8.77
N ASP A 139 -1.12 -5.11 9.99
CA ASP A 139 -0.15 -5.80 10.80
C ASP A 139 0.34 -7.06 10.09
N SER A 140 1.66 -7.22 10.01
CA SER A 140 2.33 -8.32 9.29
C SER A 140 1.98 -8.45 7.80
N ALA A 141 1.33 -7.45 7.19
CA ALA A 141 1.03 -7.47 5.76
C ALA A 141 2.29 -7.23 4.91
N ASP A 142 2.29 -7.76 3.68
CA ASP A 142 3.33 -7.49 2.68
C ASP A 142 2.88 -6.40 1.71
N LEU A 143 3.42 -5.19 1.85
CA LEU A 143 3.23 -4.04 0.97
C LEU A 143 4.51 -3.75 0.16
N SER A 144 5.38 -4.75 -0.02
CA SER A 144 6.61 -4.55 -0.78
C SER A 144 6.32 -4.13 -2.23
N ASN A 145 7.09 -3.17 -2.73
CA ASN A 145 6.93 -2.60 -4.07
C ASN A 145 5.55 -1.95 -4.37
N VAL A 146 4.71 -1.72 -3.36
CA VAL A 146 3.41 -1.05 -3.56
C VAL A 146 3.60 0.35 -4.14
N THR A 147 2.64 0.81 -4.92
CA THR A 147 2.57 2.22 -5.38
C THR A 147 1.40 2.87 -4.68
N ALA A 148 1.64 3.70 -3.67
CA ALA A 148 0.62 4.30 -2.82
C ALA A 148 0.77 5.83 -2.66
N PRO A 149 1.20 6.60 -3.67
CA PRO A 149 1.42 8.01 -3.42
C PRO A 149 0.12 8.73 -3.06
N GLY A 150 0.21 9.64 -2.09
CA GLY A 150 -0.93 10.38 -1.55
C GLY A 150 -1.94 9.53 -0.78
N ALA A 151 -1.65 8.25 -0.50
CA ALA A 151 -2.52 7.42 0.31
C ALA A 151 -2.56 7.90 1.77
N VAL A 152 -3.70 7.69 2.43
CA VAL A 152 -3.95 8.15 3.80
C VAL A 152 -3.88 6.97 4.76
N PHE A 153 -2.85 6.91 5.60
CA PHE A 153 -2.65 5.88 6.62
C PHE A 153 -2.95 6.40 8.04
N LYS A 154 -3.80 7.42 8.17
CA LYS A 154 -4.10 8.04 9.47
C LYS A 154 -4.64 7.02 10.45
N ASN A 155 -4.11 6.98 11.66
CA ASN A 155 -4.49 6.01 12.70
C ASN A 155 -4.33 4.52 12.30
N ALA A 156 -3.67 4.20 11.18
CA ALA A 156 -3.50 2.81 10.76
C ALA A 156 -2.52 2.07 11.68
N SER A 157 -2.68 0.75 11.79
CA SER A 157 -1.70 -0.14 12.38
C SER A 157 -0.85 -0.76 11.27
N LEU A 158 0.47 -0.68 11.40
CA LEU A 158 1.49 -1.15 10.46
C LEU A 158 2.53 -1.99 11.21
N ILE A 159 2.13 -2.72 12.26
CA ILE A 159 3.08 -3.42 13.13
C ILE A 159 3.69 -4.58 12.35
N GLY A 160 5.01 -4.58 12.20
CA GLY A 160 5.72 -5.62 11.44
C GLY A 160 5.42 -5.63 9.93
N THR A 161 4.78 -4.59 9.38
CA THR A 161 4.46 -4.51 7.95
C THR A 161 5.72 -4.37 7.10
N ASN A 162 5.78 -5.12 6.00
CA ASN A 162 6.84 -5.00 5.00
C ASN A 162 6.47 -3.93 3.96
N LEU A 163 7.16 -2.79 3.95
CA LEU A 163 6.96 -1.66 3.03
C LEU A 163 8.21 -1.44 2.16
N ARG A 164 9.04 -2.46 1.99
CA ARG A 164 10.29 -2.37 1.21
C ARG A 164 10.01 -1.91 -0.21
N LEU A 165 10.82 -1.00 -0.74
CA LEU A 165 10.74 -0.51 -2.13
C LEU A 165 9.39 0.15 -2.51
N ALA A 166 8.51 0.41 -1.55
CA ALA A 166 7.23 1.05 -1.76
C ALA A 166 7.40 2.51 -2.23
N ASP A 167 6.52 2.99 -3.10
CA ASP A 167 6.33 4.43 -3.31
C ASP A 167 5.20 4.92 -2.39
N LEU A 168 5.58 5.58 -1.30
CA LEU A 168 4.70 6.13 -0.28
C LEU A 168 4.79 7.66 -0.27
N SER A 169 5.20 8.27 -1.37
CA SER A 169 5.39 9.72 -1.47
C SER A 169 4.10 10.48 -1.14
N ASP A 170 4.20 11.59 -0.43
CA ASP A 170 3.08 12.45 -0.02
C ASP A 170 2.01 11.74 0.84
N CYS A 171 2.27 10.54 1.36
CA CYS A 171 1.38 9.86 2.28
C CYS A 171 1.25 10.58 3.64
N ASP A 172 0.12 10.33 4.30
CA ASP A 172 -0.15 10.81 5.66
C ASP A 172 -0.23 9.64 6.65
N PHE A 173 0.81 9.49 7.46
CA PHE A 173 0.91 8.49 8.54
C PHE A 173 0.56 9.09 9.92
N SER A 174 -0.21 10.19 9.96
CA SER A 174 -0.53 10.83 11.23
C SER A 174 -1.25 9.87 12.18
N HIS A 175 -0.76 9.76 13.41
CA HIS A 175 -1.26 8.88 14.47
C HIS A 175 -1.15 7.38 14.18
N ALA A 176 -0.49 6.98 13.09
CA ALA A 176 -0.27 5.58 12.78
C ALA A 176 0.71 4.92 13.77
N GLN A 177 0.64 3.59 13.82
CA GLN A 177 1.56 2.75 14.59
C GLN A 177 2.36 1.92 13.60
N GLY A 178 3.69 1.98 13.64
CA GLY A 178 4.58 1.25 12.74
C GLY A 178 5.73 0.61 13.48
N MET A 179 5.48 0.07 14.68
CA MET A 179 6.51 -0.64 15.44
C MET A 179 7.06 -1.81 14.62
N ALA A 180 8.38 -1.84 14.45
CA ALA A 180 9.07 -2.80 13.59
C ALA A 180 8.63 -2.82 12.11
N ALA A 181 7.96 -1.77 11.60
CA ALA A 181 7.66 -1.65 10.18
C ALA A 181 8.96 -1.47 9.37
N CYS A 182 9.01 -2.06 8.17
CA CYS A 182 10.19 -2.04 7.31
C CYS A 182 9.98 -1.19 6.06
N PHE A 183 10.50 0.03 6.06
CA PHE A 183 10.50 0.99 4.95
C PHE A 183 11.81 0.97 4.15
N GLU A 184 12.59 -0.13 4.19
CA GLU A 184 13.88 -0.17 3.51
C GLU A 184 13.72 0.17 2.00
N ARG A 185 14.50 1.16 1.54
CA ARG A 185 14.47 1.67 0.16
C ARG A 185 13.11 2.20 -0.31
N ALA A 186 12.17 2.44 0.60
CA ALA A 186 10.90 3.07 0.26
C ALA A 186 11.10 4.55 -0.09
N SER A 187 10.24 5.07 -0.96
CA SER A 187 10.12 6.51 -1.17
C SER A 187 9.07 7.07 -0.21
N LEU A 188 9.51 7.95 0.67
CA LEU A 188 8.73 8.65 1.69
C LEU A 188 8.83 10.18 1.52
N ARG A 189 9.13 10.63 0.30
CA ARG A 189 9.29 12.05 -0.01
C ARG A 189 8.02 12.83 0.32
N GLY A 190 8.15 13.94 1.02
CA GLY A 190 7.01 14.81 1.38
C GLY A 190 6.00 14.21 2.36
N THR A 191 6.25 13.01 2.87
CA THR A 191 5.33 12.30 3.77
C THR A 191 5.16 13.03 5.10
N THR A 192 3.99 12.84 5.73
CA THR A 192 3.70 13.37 7.06
C THR A 192 3.69 12.25 8.09
N PHE A 193 4.57 12.35 9.07
CA PHE A 193 4.61 11.51 10.26
C PHE A 193 4.30 12.35 11.49
N LYS A 194 3.02 12.67 11.71
CA LYS A 194 2.59 13.39 12.93
C LYS A 194 2.14 12.39 14.00
N ALA A 195 2.71 12.43 15.20
CA ALA A 195 2.38 11.50 16.27
C ALA A 195 2.47 10.03 15.85
N PHE A 196 3.42 9.73 14.95
CA PHE A 196 3.68 8.39 14.47
C PHE A 196 4.46 7.62 15.53
N ARG A 197 4.00 6.41 15.87
CA ARG A 197 4.64 5.55 16.89
C ARG A 197 5.35 4.39 16.20
N ALA A 198 6.66 4.46 16.10
CA ALA A 198 7.46 3.54 15.30
C ALA A 198 8.82 3.26 15.94
N ASP A 199 8.78 2.79 17.19
CA ASP A 199 9.96 2.25 17.89
C ASP A 199 10.54 1.10 17.06
N GLY A 200 11.84 1.15 16.80
CA GLY A 200 12.57 0.15 16.03
C GLY A 200 12.19 0.04 14.55
N ALA A 201 11.49 1.02 13.98
CA ALA A 201 11.18 0.99 12.54
C ALA A 201 12.45 1.14 11.68
N VAL A 202 12.44 0.48 10.52
CA VAL A 202 13.58 0.42 9.60
C VAL A 202 13.32 1.36 8.43
N PHE A 203 14.17 2.36 8.25
CA PHE A 203 14.18 3.32 7.15
C PHE A 203 15.49 3.24 6.35
N GLU A 204 16.18 2.10 6.39
CA GLU A 204 17.46 1.93 5.70
C GLU A 204 17.34 2.28 4.21
N PHE A 205 18.22 3.15 3.74
CA PHE A 205 18.24 3.65 2.36
C PHE A 205 16.91 4.22 1.86
N ALA A 206 15.99 4.62 2.75
CA ALA A 206 14.73 5.24 2.37
C ALA A 206 14.93 6.70 1.95
N ASP A 207 14.08 7.17 1.03
CA ASP A 207 14.03 8.58 0.61
C ASP A 207 13.01 9.34 1.47
N LEU A 208 13.46 10.04 2.51
CA LEU A 208 12.66 10.88 3.39
C LEU A 208 12.78 12.38 3.07
N ARG A 209 13.19 12.74 1.85
CA ARG A 209 13.37 14.16 1.51
C ARG A 209 12.07 14.94 1.71
N GLU A 210 12.18 16.12 2.33
CA GLU A 210 11.03 16.98 2.65
C GLU A 210 9.96 16.32 3.54
N ALA A 211 10.26 15.16 4.16
CA ALA A 211 9.35 14.51 5.09
C ALA A 211 9.18 15.35 6.36
N ARG A 212 7.97 15.29 6.92
CA ARG A 212 7.55 16.09 8.08
C ARG A 212 7.27 15.18 9.26
N LEU A 213 8.23 15.06 10.16
CA LEU A 213 8.12 14.27 11.38
C LEU A 213 7.78 15.21 12.56
N PHE A 214 6.60 15.06 13.15
CA PHE A 214 6.14 15.93 14.22
C PHE A 214 5.60 15.13 15.40
N SER A 215 6.12 15.34 16.60
CA SER A 215 5.64 14.67 17.82
C SER A 215 5.68 13.14 17.74
N SER A 216 6.61 12.58 16.96
CA SER A 216 6.67 11.14 16.68
C SER A 216 7.64 10.42 17.60
N ASP A 217 7.32 9.16 17.91
CA ASP A 217 8.18 8.26 18.68
C ASP A 217 8.95 7.36 17.71
N LEU A 218 10.23 7.63 17.57
CA LEU A 218 11.17 7.00 16.63
C LEU A 218 12.41 6.51 17.38
N LYS A 219 12.22 6.07 18.63
CA LYS A 219 13.28 5.39 19.39
C LYS A 219 13.80 4.21 18.59
N LYS A 220 15.12 3.99 18.64
CA LYS A 220 15.80 2.86 17.96
C LYS A 220 15.51 2.75 16.46
N ALA A 221 14.94 3.78 15.83
CA ALA A 221 14.66 3.77 14.42
C ALA A 221 15.97 3.81 13.64
N ASN A 222 16.02 3.03 12.56
CA ASN A 222 17.21 2.86 11.74
C ASN A 222 17.08 3.66 10.45
N PHE A 223 17.81 4.77 10.35
CA PHE A 223 17.91 5.64 9.18
C PHE A 223 19.21 5.44 8.41
N VAL A 224 19.87 4.28 8.52
CA VAL A 224 21.18 4.06 7.88
C VAL A 224 21.08 4.24 6.36
N GLY A 225 21.89 5.13 5.80
CA GLY A 225 21.88 5.44 4.37
C GLY A 225 20.62 6.14 3.86
N ALA A 226 19.69 6.54 4.73
CA ALA A 226 18.47 7.25 4.36
C ALA A 226 18.78 8.68 3.88
N ASP A 227 17.95 9.21 2.99
CA ASP A 227 18.04 10.60 2.54
C ASP A 227 16.99 11.46 3.24
N LEU A 228 17.43 12.27 4.19
CA LEU A 228 16.62 13.19 4.98
C LEU A 228 16.79 14.64 4.50
N THR A 229 17.23 14.85 3.27
CA THR A 229 17.52 16.21 2.77
C THR A 229 16.25 17.08 2.83
N GLY A 230 16.34 18.23 3.50
CA GLY A 230 15.22 19.15 3.72
C GLY A 230 14.07 18.60 4.58
N ALA A 231 14.24 17.44 5.21
CA ALA A 231 13.24 16.89 6.13
C ALA A 231 13.20 17.72 7.43
N MET A 232 12.07 17.66 8.14
CA MET A 232 11.87 18.37 9.39
C MET A 232 11.39 17.43 10.49
N ALA A 233 12.15 17.33 11.56
CA ALA A 233 11.77 16.64 12.78
C ALA A 233 11.55 17.66 13.91
N ARG A 234 10.31 17.74 14.44
CA ARG A 234 9.99 18.56 15.62
C ARG A 234 9.32 17.77 16.72
N ASN A 235 9.72 17.99 17.97
CA ASN A 235 9.16 17.31 19.15
C ASN A 235 9.25 15.77 19.05
N CYS A 236 10.21 15.22 18.31
CA CYS A 236 10.35 13.79 18.12
C CYS A 236 11.22 13.13 19.20
N GLN A 237 10.93 11.88 19.52
CA GLN A 237 11.80 11.04 20.34
C GLN A 237 12.68 10.19 19.42
N LEU A 238 13.99 10.40 19.46
CA LEU A 238 14.99 9.73 18.62
C LEU A 238 16.04 9.00 19.46
N THR A 239 15.72 8.62 20.71
CA THR A 239 16.67 7.91 21.57
C THR A 239 17.14 6.62 20.89
N GLU A 240 18.46 6.43 20.80
CA GLU A 240 19.10 5.28 20.13
C GLU A 240 18.80 5.16 18.63
N ALA A 241 18.30 6.22 17.98
CA ALA A 241 18.15 6.23 16.53
C ALA A 241 19.51 6.24 15.82
N ASP A 242 19.55 5.68 14.61
CA ASP A 242 20.76 5.47 13.85
C ASP A 242 20.72 6.16 12.50
N PHE A 243 21.56 7.17 12.30
CA PHE A 243 21.68 7.94 11.06
C PHE A 243 23.00 7.67 10.35
N PHE A 244 23.70 6.57 10.61
CA PHE A 244 24.98 6.30 9.93
C PHE A 244 24.81 6.29 8.41
N TRP A 245 25.68 6.98 7.67
CA TRP A 245 25.57 7.21 6.22
C TRP A 245 24.31 7.94 5.72
N ALA A 246 23.45 8.43 6.60
CA ALA A 246 22.29 9.20 6.17
C ALA A 246 22.71 10.54 5.55
N LEU A 247 22.03 10.97 4.50
CA LEU A 247 22.12 12.34 3.99
C LEU A 247 21.23 13.24 4.83
N ILE A 248 21.80 14.23 5.50
CA ILE A 248 21.10 15.11 6.45
C ILE A 248 21.27 16.60 6.08
N GLU A 249 21.48 16.90 4.80
CA GLU A 249 21.57 18.27 4.31
C GLU A 249 20.24 19.01 4.55
N GLU A 250 20.27 20.18 5.18
CA GLU A 250 19.06 20.92 5.55
C GLU A 250 18.05 20.14 6.43
N PHE A 251 18.47 19.04 7.06
CA PHE A 251 17.63 18.30 8.00
C PHE A 251 17.45 19.11 9.29
N VAL A 252 16.21 19.48 9.60
CA VAL A 252 15.89 20.30 10.78
C VAL A 252 15.54 19.41 11.97
N LEU A 253 16.27 19.57 13.07
CA LEU A 253 15.94 19.00 14.38
C LEU A 253 15.55 20.12 15.35
N ASP A 254 14.31 20.11 15.80
CA ASP A 254 13.76 21.12 16.74
C ASP A 254 13.03 20.44 17.91
N ALA A 255 13.39 20.78 19.14
CA ALA A 255 12.82 20.18 20.35
C ALA A 255 12.78 18.64 20.37
N CYS A 256 13.74 17.96 19.71
CA CYS A 256 13.83 16.51 19.65
C CYS A 256 14.71 15.93 20.78
N THR A 257 14.32 14.76 21.30
CA THR A 257 15.15 13.99 22.23
C THR A 257 16.13 13.12 21.45
N VAL A 258 17.43 13.38 21.55
CA VAL A 258 18.49 12.72 20.75
C VAL A 258 19.54 11.99 21.61
N LEU A 259 19.08 11.18 22.56
CA LEU A 259 19.96 10.43 23.47
C LEU A 259 20.57 9.21 22.76
N LYS A 260 21.90 9.03 22.84
CA LYS A 260 22.63 7.89 22.23
C LYS A 260 22.38 7.70 20.71
N VAL A 261 22.11 8.80 20.01
CA VAL A 261 21.95 8.76 18.54
C VAL A 261 23.29 8.54 17.86
N ARG A 262 23.34 7.65 16.88
CA ARG A 262 24.49 7.52 15.97
C ARG A 262 24.29 8.45 14.79
N TYR A 263 25.20 9.39 14.57
CA TYR A 263 25.15 10.35 13.46
C TYR A 263 26.00 9.87 12.27
N PRO A 264 25.80 10.43 11.06
CA PRO A 264 26.70 10.16 9.95
C PRO A 264 28.13 10.56 10.30
N GLU A 265 29.08 9.63 10.16
CA GLU A 265 30.50 9.98 10.22
C GLU A 265 30.90 10.68 8.92
N LYS A 266 31.68 11.76 9.01
CA LYS A 266 32.31 12.34 7.83
C LYS A 266 33.25 11.28 7.24
N LEU A 267 33.07 10.94 5.96
CA LEU A 267 34.06 10.18 5.20
C LEU A 267 35.35 11.01 5.08
N GLU A 268 36.19 11.04 6.10
CA GLU A 268 37.61 11.35 5.93
C GLU A 268 38.34 10.10 5.46
N ILE A 269 37.98 9.61 4.27
CA ILE A 269 38.81 8.60 3.60
C ILE A 269 39.97 9.36 2.94
N ALA A 270 41.03 9.60 3.71
CA ALA A 270 42.30 10.07 3.18
C ALA A 270 43.11 8.90 2.63
N TYR A 271 42.87 8.50 1.36
CA TYR A 271 43.84 7.70 0.62
C TYR A 271 44.68 8.62 -0.28
N GLY A 272 45.94 8.84 0.08
CA GLY A 272 46.90 9.54 -0.77
C GLY A 272 48.15 10.05 -0.05
N PRO A 273 49.25 10.30 -0.79
CA PRO A 273 50.40 11.03 -0.26
C PRO A 273 49.98 12.40 0.29
N LYS A 274 50.68 12.91 1.32
CA LYS A 274 50.45 14.24 1.91
C LYS A 274 50.23 15.30 0.81
N GLY A 275 49.05 15.90 0.80
CA GLY A 275 48.69 16.99 -0.13
C GLY A 275 47.72 16.62 -1.25
N ILE A 276 47.33 15.35 -1.41
CA ILE A 276 46.29 14.95 -2.36
C ILE A 276 44.97 14.75 -1.61
N GLN A 277 43.98 15.61 -1.89
CA GLN A 277 42.60 15.38 -1.44
C GLN A 277 41.99 14.26 -2.28
N ALA A 278 41.35 13.28 -1.63
CA ALA A 278 40.55 12.28 -2.32
C ALA A 278 39.45 12.98 -3.14
N PRO A 279 39.12 12.50 -4.36
CA PRO A 279 37.98 13.03 -5.08
C PRO A 279 36.74 12.89 -4.21
N HIS A 280 35.97 13.96 -4.11
CA HIS A 280 34.70 13.94 -3.39
C HIS A 280 33.75 13.01 -4.14
N VAL A 281 33.68 11.75 -3.71
CA VAL A 281 32.65 10.81 -4.18
C VAL A 281 31.42 11.13 -3.36
N THR A 282 30.51 11.92 -3.95
CA THR A 282 29.18 12.11 -3.37
C THR A 282 28.52 10.73 -3.33
N PRO A 283 28.21 10.17 -2.15
CA PRO A 283 27.47 8.92 -2.07
C PRO A 283 26.16 9.10 -2.85
N ILE A 284 25.91 8.24 -3.85
CA ILE A 284 24.62 8.21 -4.54
C ILE A 284 23.76 7.24 -3.75
N PRO A 285 22.73 7.70 -3.02
CA PRO A 285 21.90 6.79 -2.26
C PRO A 285 21.12 5.86 -3.20
N LEU A 286 20.96 4.60 -2.81
CA LEU A 286 20.32 3.55 -3.61
C LEU A 286 18.81 3.46 -3.36
N TYR A 287 18.09 4.60 -3.45
CA TYR A 287 16.63 4.63 -3.31
C TYR A 287 15.89 4.69 -4.66
N ARG A 288 14.62 4.27 -4.67
CA ARG A 288 13.71 4.42 -5.81
C ARG A 288 13.37 5.90 -6.00
N ARG A 289 13.54 6.45 -7.21
CA ARG A 289 13.08 7.81 -7.53
C ARG A 289 11.56 7.88 -7.33
N ALA A 290 11.09 8.79 -6.48
CA ALA A 290 9.66 9.11 -6.38
C ALA A 290 9.07 9.41 -7.76
N ALA A 291 7.90 8.86 -8.08
CA ALA A 291 7.15 9.31 -9.26
C ALA A 291 6.74 10.77 -9.06
N THR A 292 6.90 11.61 -10.08
CA THR A 292 6.49 13.02 -10.03
C THR A 292 4.97 13.13 -9.88
N ALA A 293 4.45 14.25 -9.34
CA ALA A 293 3.01 14.48 -9.23
C ALA A 293 2.26 14.32 -10.57
N GLU A 294 2.90 14.65 -11.70
CA GLU A 294 2.36 14.43 -13.05
C GLU A 294 2.38 12.96 -13.46
N GLU A 295 3.48 12.24 -13.24
CA GLU A 295 3.54 10.78 -13.47
C GLU A 295 2.50 10.06 -12.62
N ARG A 296 2.28 10.51 -11.38
CA ARG A 296 1.24 10.00 -10.48
C ARG A 296 -0.17 10.26 -11.00
N ARG A 297 -0.49 11.49 -11.38
CA ARG A 297 -1.79 11.84 -11.98
C ARG A 297 -2.03 11.12 -13.30
N ALA A 298 -1.01 10.98 -14.14
CA ALA A 298 -1.08 10.23 -15.39
C ALA A 298 -1.28 8.73 -15.14
N LEU A 299 -0.59 8.15 -14.15
CA LEU A 299 -0.80 6.78 -13.71
C LEU A 299 -2.23 6.59 -13.21
N LEU A 300 -2.70 7.47 -12.30
CA LEU A 300 -4.08 7.47 -11.80
C LEU A 300 -5.09 7.57 -12.95
N ALA A 301 -4.91 8.50 -13.89
CA ALA A 301 -5.79 8.65 -15.06
C ALA A 301 -5.77 7.38 -15.93
N LEU A 302 -4.59 6.83 -16.25
CA LEU A 302 -4.45 5.59 -17.00
C LEU A 302 -5.08 4.40 -16.28
N VAL A 303 -4.99 4.35 -14.96
CA VAL A 303 -5.51 3.27 -14.10
C VAL A 303 -7.04 3.36 -13.99
N LEU A 304 -7.59 4.57 -13.90
CA LEU A 304 -9.04 4.83 -13.89
C LEU A 304 -9.67 4.65 -15.28
N GLU A 305 -8.93 4.98 -16.36
CA GLU A 305 -9.41 4.90 -17.75
C GLU A 305 -9.20 3.55 -18.41
N LYS A 306 -8.37 2.65 -17.84
CA LYS A 306 -8.18 1.30 -18.38
C LYS A 306 -9.49 0.50 -18.28
N LYS A 307 -10.29 0.61 -19.34
CA LYS A 307 -11.20 -0.43 -19.83
C LYS A 307 -10.45 -1.78 -19.74
N PRO A 308 -11.14 -2.88 -19.39
CA PRO A 308 -10.52 -4.19 -19.22
C PRO A 308 -9.58 -4.44 -20.38
N LEU A 309 -8.37 -4.95 -20.09
CA LEU A 309 -7.41 -5.39 -21.09
C LEU A 309 -8.19 -6.17 -22.14
N ARG A 310 -8.38 -5.58 -23.33
CA ARG A 310 -8.94 -6.33 -24.45
C ARG A 310 -7.98 -7.48 -24.63
N SER A 311 -8.46 -8.70 -24.40
CA SER A 311 -7.78 -9.89 -24.90
C SER A 311 -7.47 -9.59 -26.37
N HIS A 312 -6.20 -9.69 -26.75
CA HIS A 312 -5.84 -9.72 -28.15
C HIS A 312 -6.43 -11.01 -28.73
N SER A 313 -7.70 -10.99 -29.14
CA SER A 313 -8.17 -11.78 -30.25
C SER A 313 -7.58 -11.12 -31.50
N ALA A 314 -6.34 -11.46 -31.82
CA ALA A 314 -5.79 -11.20 -33.14
C ALA A 314 -6.30 -12.32 -34.06
N ASP A 315 -7.23 -11.90 -34.91
CA ASP A 315 -7.66 -12.58 -36.12
C ASP A 315 -6.53 -13.34 -36.81
N ARG A 316 -6.75 -14.62 -37.10
CA ARG A 316 -6.07 -15.27 -38.22
C ARG A 316 -6.68 -14.72 -39.50
N PRO A 317 -5.91 -14.13 -40.43
CA PRO A 317 -6.42 -13.92 -41.77
C PRO A 317 -6.55 -15.26 -42.46
N ASN A 318 -7.72 -15.48 -43.08
CA ASN A 318 -7.89 -16.51 -44.09
C ASN A 318 -6.91 -16.28 -45.24
N SER A 319 -6.02 -17.24 -45.45
CA SER A 319 -5.50 -17.67 -46.76
C SER A 319 -5.05 -19.11 -46.67
#